data_AF-A0A2V2GIX9-F1
#
_entry.id   AF-A0A2V2GIX9-F1
#
_cell.length_a   1.000
_cell.length_b   1.000
_cell.length_c   1.000
_cell.angle_alpha   90.00
_cell.angle_beta   90.00
_cell.angle_gamma   90.00
#
_symmetry.space_group_name_H-M   'P 1'
#
loop_
_entity.id
_entity.type
_entity.pdbx_description
1 polymer ?
#
loop_
_entity_poly.entity_id
_entity_poly.type
_entity_poly.pdbx_seq_one_letter_code
_entity_poly.pdbx_strand_id
1 'polypeptide(L)'
;MERRGCAVTEKESAPAKRDTEGTRIADMASIAKYVKDPEVKAILKAKDDGKKGEHGGIGTTATRASILEKLKERGYLEEVKGKLRSTPKARAFYHLLPPEIAGADVTARWWVIQQDVAEGRADPNDLERSVVEVFRGHQDTAYVGAHIGSDRPVVGKCPLCGQDVVKSGSVYTCSSNRNERQEDGTWKQVAGCGFKLFGFCGKKFTERQASALLSGKQVPLKGCKSKAGKTFDCKVRLKKDGSLEPIFDSRPKGRSGKARR
;
A
#
# COMPACT_ATOMS: atom_id res chain seq x y z
N MET A 1 39.52 -39.10 -34.54
CA MET A 1 38.91 -39.30 -33.21
C MET A 1 38.77 -37.92 -32.58
N GLU A 2 37.62 -37.27 -32.78
CA GLU A 2 37.42 -35.86 -32.38
C GLU A 2 37.14 -35.77 -30.88
N ARG A 3 38.01 -35.10 -30.12
CA ARG A 3 37.79 -34.85 -28.68
C ARG A 3 36.69 -33.79 -28.54
N ARG A 4 35.49 -34.20 -28.10
CA ARG A 4 34.45 -33.26 -27.66
C ARG A 4 34.94 -32.55 -26.41
N GLY A 5 35.21 -31.24 -26.53
CA GLY A 5 35.51 -30.37 -25.40
C GLY A 5 34.27 -30.19 -24.53
N CYS A 6 34.35 -30.59 -23.26
CA CYS A 6 33.34 -30.28 -22.25
C CYS A 6 33.82 -29.05 -21.47
N ALA A 7 33.01 -27.99 -21.44
CA ALA A 7 33.28 -26.78 -20.69
C ALA A 7 32.37 -26.72 -19.46
N VAL A 8 32.97 -26.64 -18.27
CA VAL A 8 32.23 -26.39 -17.02
C VAL A 8 31.96 -24.90 -16.94
N THR A 9 30.69 -24.52 -16.81
CA THR A 9 30.27 -23.12 -16.64
C THR A 9 29.80 -22.91 -15.21
N GLU A 10 30.48 -22.02 -14.50
CA GLU A 10 30.07 -21.55 -13.19
C GLU A 10 28.96 -20.51 -13.34
N LYS A 11 27.88 -20.64 -12.56
CA LYS A 11 26.75 -19.70 -12.56
C LYS A 11 26.36 -19.40 -11.12
N GLU A 12 26.17 -18.13 -10.82
CA GLU A 12 25.57 -17.69 -9.56
C GLU A 12 24.04 -17.68 -9.65
N SER A 13 23.37 -18.02 -8.55
CA SER A 13 21.92 -17.92 -8.46
C SER A 13 21.50 -16.46 -8.39
N ALA A 14 20.71 -16.00 -9.36
CA ALA A 14 20.07 -14.70 -9.28
C ALA A 14 18.88 -14.74 -8.30
N PRO A 15 18.62 -13.65 -7.55
CA PRO A 15 17.43 -13.55 -6.72
C PRO A 15 16.16 -13.67 -7.58
N ALA A 16 15.11 -14.24 -7.00
CA ALA A 16 13.83 -14.42 -7.69
C ALA A 16 13.33 -13.09 -8.27
N LYS A 17 12.94 -13.11 -9.54
CA LYS A 17 12.37 -11.93 -10.20
C LYS A 17 11.09 -11.53 -9.49
N ARG A 18 10.86 -10.22 -9.36
CA ARG A 18 9.60 -9.70 -8.82
C ARG A 18 8.44 -10.10 -9.72
N ASP A 19 7.31 -10.36 -9.07
CA ASP A 19 6.09 -10.78 -9.74
C ASP A 19 5.48 -9.66 -10.59
N THR A 20 4.92 -10.04 -11.72
CA THR A 20 3.88 -9.27 -12.41
C THR A 20 2.52 -9.80 -11.96
N GLU A 21 1.45 -9.14 -12.38
CA GLU A 21 0.10 -9.67 -12.18
C GLU A 21 -0.08 -11.06 -12.80
N GLY A 22 0.39 -11.24 -14.04
CA GLY A 22 0.34 -12.54 -14.71
C GLY A 22 1.11 -13.64 -13.97
N THR A 23 2.32 -13.35 -13.48
CA THR A 23 3.08 -14.37 -12.72
C THR A 23 2.44 -14.64 -11.36
N ARG A 24 1.86 -13.63 -10.70
CA ARG A 24 1.13 -13.83 -9.45
C ARG A 24 -0.13 -14.68 -9.65
N ILE A 25 -0.89 -14.47 -10.72
CA ILE A 25 -2.06 -15.31 -11.05
C ILE A 25 -1.62 -16.76 -11.30
N ALA A 26 -0.53 -16.96 -12.03
CA ALA A 26 0.05 -18.30 -12.25
C ALA A 26 0.50 -18.95 -10.93
N ASP A 27 1.08 -18.19 -10.00
CA ASP A 27 1.42 -18.69 -8.66
C ASP A 27 0.19 -19.06 -7.84
N MET A 28 -0.88 -18.25 -7.92
CA MET A 28 -2.15 -18.57 -7.24
C MET A 28 -2.77 -19.86 -7.78
N ALA A 29 -2.58 -20.20 -9.05
CA ALA A 29 -2.99 -21.47 -9.65
C ALA A 29 -2.14 -22.67 -9.21
N SER A 30 -0.99 -22.43 -8.56
CA SER A 30 -0.03 -23.46 -8.17
C SER A 30 0.55 -23.19 -6.77
N ILE A 31 -0.30 -22.81 -5.81
CA ILE A 31 0.16 -22.45 -4.47
C ILE A 31 0.75 -23.65 -3.71
N ALA A 32 0.33 -24.86 -4.04
CA ALA A 32 0.82 -26.12 -3.47
C ALA A 32 2.35 -26.29 -3.55
N LYS A 33 3.04 -25.59 -4.47
CA LYS A 33 4.51 -25.60 -4.53
C LYS A 33 5.19 -24.86 -3.36
N TYR A 34 4.47 -23.96 -2.69
CA TYR A 34 4.94 -23.19 -1.53
C TYR A 34 4.50 -23.80 -0.19
N VAL A 35 3.59 -24.78 -0.21
CA VAL A 35 3.10 -25.46 0.99
C VAL A 35 4.13 -26.47 1.49
N LYS A 36 4.43 -26.38 2.79
CA LYS A 36 5.41 -27.25 3.46
C LYS A 36 4.78 -28.53 4.00
N ASP A 37 3.55 -28.44 4.49
CA ASP A 37 2.80 -29.58 5.01
C ASP A 37 2.43 -30.53 3.85
N PRO A 38 2.89 -31.80 3.88
CA PRO A 38 2.63 -32.76 2.81
C PRO A 38 1.13 -33.10 2.66
N GLU A 39 0.37 -33.09 3.76
CA GLU A 39 -1.07 -33.37 3.77
C GLU A 39 -1.83 -32.24 3.07
N VAL A 40 -1.59 -31.00 3.48
CA VAL A 40 -2.18 -29.79 2.86
C VAL A 40 -1.83 -29.71 1.38
N LYS A 41 -0.58 -30.03 1.03
CA LYS A 41 -0.13 -30.06 -0.36
C LYS A 41 -0.87 -31.11 -1.19
N ALA A 42 -1.13 -32.29 -0.62
CA ALA A 42 -1.88 -33.35 -1.28
C ALA A 42 -3.34 -32.94 -1.51
N ILE A 43 -4.00 -32.35 -0.50
CA ILE A 43 -5.36 -31.81 -0.58
C ILE A 43 -5.47 -30.81 -1.74
N LEU A 44 -4.57 -29.82 -1.79
CA LEU A 44 -4.61 -28.81 -2.84
C LEU A 44 -4.43 -29.43 -4.23
N LYS A 45 -3.51 -30.37 -4.39
CA LYS A 45 -3.33 -31.06 -5.68
C LYS A 45 -4.57 -31.85 -6.09
N ALA A 46 -5.16 -32.60 -5.17
CA ALA A 46 -6.37 -33.39 -5.42
C ALA A 46 -7.55 -32.50 -5.83
N LYS A 47 -7.70 -31.33 -5.20
CA LYS A 47 -8.72 -30.33 -5.55
C LYS A 47 -8.71 -29.93 -7.02
N ASP A 48 -7.53 -29.88 -7.63
CA ASP A 48 -7.34 -29.40 -9.00
C ASP A 48 -6.96 -30.52 -9.98
N ASP A 49 -7.11 -31.78 -9.58
CA ASP A 49 -6.81 -32.91 -10.45
C ASP A 49 -7.68 -32.87 -11.72
N GLY A 50 -7.04 -33.12 -12.87
CA GLY A 50 -7.68 -33.03 -14.18
C GLY A 50 -8.08 -31.61 -14.66
N LYS A 51 -7.88 -30.55 -13.86
CA LYS A 51 -8.25 -29.17 -14.24
C LYS A 51 -7.12 -28.49 -15.01
N LYS A 52 -7.36 -28.19 -16.29
CA LYS A 52 -6.36 -27.55 -17.16
C LYS A 52 -5.93 -26.19 -16.61
N GLY A 53 -4.63 -26.05 -16.33
CA GLY A 53 -4.03 -24.81 -15.83
C GLY A 53 -4.12 -24.61 -14.31
N GLU A 54 -4.59 -25.62 -13.58
CA GLU A 54 -4.69 -25.63 -12.13
C GLU A 54 -3.81 -26.73 -11.55
N HIS A 55 -3.02 -26.40 -10.53
CA HIS A 55 -1.96 -27.27 -10.00
C HIS A 55 -1.88 -27.17 -8.47
N GLY A 56 -3.04 -27.27 -7.83
CA GLY A 56 -3.22 -27.04 -6.40
C GLY A 56 -3.14 -25.58 -6.05
N GLY A 57 -4.07 -24.81 -6.62
CA GLY A 57 -4.20 -23.38 -6.48
C GLY A 57 -5.30 -22.94 -5.50
N ILE A 58 -5.29 -21.64 -5.22
CA ILE A 58 -6.30 -20.91 -4.45
C ILE A 58 -7.08 -19.94 -5.34
N GLY A 59 -8.36 -19.79 -5.02
CA GLY A 59 -9.32 -19.12 -5.89
C GLY A 59 -9.53 -19.85 -7.23
N THR A 60 -10.39 -19.29 -8.06
CA THR A 60 -10.64 -19.76 -9.44
C THR A 60 -10.11 -18.73 -10.44
N THR A 61 -10.02 -19.11 -11.71
CA THR A 61 -9.63 -18.22 -12.82
C THR A 61 -10.40 -16.89 -12.77
N ALA A 62 -11.70 -16.94 -12.51
CA ALA A 62 -12.56 -15.76 -12.44
C ALA A 62 -12.24 -14.85 -11.25
N THR A 63 -11.85 -15.41 -10.09
CA THR A 63 -11.71 -14.63 -8.86
C THR A 63 -10.32 -14.03 -8.67
N ARG A 64 -9.26 -14.63 -9.23
CA ARG A 64 -7.86 -14.22 -8.97
C ARG A 64 -7.57 -12.78 -9.35
N ALA A 65 -7.98 -12.37 -10.55
CA ALA A 65 -7.82 -10.98 -11.00
C ALA A 65 -8.55 -10.01 -10.04
N SER A 66 -9.81 -10.33 -9.69
CA SER A 66 -10.59 -9.50 -8.75
C SER A 66 -9.96 -9.41 -7.35
N ILE A 67 -9.29 -10.46 -6.88
CA ILE A 67 -8.57 -10.46 -5.60
C ILE A 67 -7.39 -9.50 -5.67
N LEU A 68 -6.59 -9.56 -6.75
CA LEU A 68 -5.44 -8.66 -6.92
C LEU A 68 -5.86 -7.20 -7.04
N GLU A 69 -6.93 -6.91 -7.78
CA GLU A 69 -7.50 -5.56 -7.86
C GLU A 69 -7.96 -5.05 -6.50
N LYS A 70 -8.72 -5.84 -5.74
CA LYS A 70 -9.12 -5.48 -4.37
C LYS A 70 -7.92 -5.24 -3.44
N LEU A 71 -6.84 -6.00 -3.59
CA LEU A 71 -5.62 -5.80 -2.81
C LEU A 71 -4.91 -4.49 -3.19
N LYS A 72 -4.91 -4.09 -4.47
CA LYS A 72 -4.41 -2.78 -4.92
C LYS A 72 -5.29 -1.65 -4.40
N GLU A 73 -6.60 -1.73 -4.58
CA GLU A 73 -7.59 -0.74 -4.11
C GLU A 73 -7.47 -0.48 -2.60
N ARG A 74 -7.28 -1.54 -1.81
CA ARG A 74 -7.11 -1.46 -0.35
C ARG A 74 -5.70 -1.02 0.08
N GLY A 75 -4.79 -0.80 -0.87
CA GLY A 75 -3.42 -0.34 -0.63
C GLY A 75 -2.50 -1.39 -0.02
N TYR A 76 -2.78 -2.68 -0.24
CA TYR A 76 -1.89 -3.79 0.16
C TYR A 76 -0.84 -4.09 -0.92
N LEU A 77 -1.22 -3.93 -2.18
CA LEU A 77 -0.31 -4.05 -3.33
C LEU A 77 -0.15 -2.71 -4.04
N GLU A 78 1.04 -2.48 -4.58
CA GLU A 78 1.34 -1.38 -5.49
C GLU A 78 2.06 -1.91 -6.73
N GLU A 79 1.91 -1.21 -7.85
CA GLU A 79 2.66 -1.48 -9.07
C GLU A 79 3.79 -0.47 -9.24
N VAL A 80 5.02 -0.98 -9.36
CA VAL A 80 6.22 -0.16 -9.56
C VAL A 80 6.97 -0.69 -10.78
N LYS A 81 6.98 0.10 -11.86
CA LYS A 81 7.63 -0.27 -13.14
C LYS A 81 7.13 -1.62 -13.70
N GLY A 82 5.81 -1.84 -13.73
CA GLY A 82 5.23 -3.07 -14.26
C GLY A 82 5.35 -4.29 -13.34
N LYS A 83 5.75 -4.10 -12.07
CA LYS A 83 5.97 -5.17 -11.09
C LYS A 83 5.13 -4.95 -9.84
N LEU A 84 4.52 -6.03 -9.36
CA LEU A 84 3.78 -6.04 -8.10
C LEU A 84 4.73 -5.97 -6.91
N ARG A 85 4.35 -5.16 -5.92
CA ARG A 85 5.08 -5.00 -4.66
C ARG A 85 4.10 -4.89 -3.49
N SER A 86 4.43 -5.54 -2.38
CA SER A 86 3.71 -5.34 -1.13
C SER A 86 4.02 -3.97 -0.53
N THR A 87 2.99 -3.29 -0.04
CA THR A 87 3.16 -2.01 0.68
C THR A 87 3.66 -2.26 2.12
N PRO A 88 4.16 -1.24 2.82
CA PRO A 88 4.42 -1.34 4.26
C PRO A 88 3.18 -1.81 5.05
N LYS A 89 2.00 -1.32 4.66
CA LYS A 89 0.71 -1.75 5.23
C LYS A 89 0.48 -3.26 5.08
N ALA A 90 0.74 -3.83 3.90
CA ALA A 90 0.59 -5.26 3.68
C ALA A 90 1.56 -6.09 4.50
N ARG A 91 2.82 -5.69 4.59
CA ARG A 91 3.80 -6.41 5.42
C ARG A 91 3.42 -6.36 6.90
N ALA A 92 3.05 -5.18 7.40
CA ALA A 92 2.58 -5.03 8.77
C ALA A 92 1.36 -5.93 9.03
N PHE A 93 0.34 -5.90 8.15
CA PHE A 93 -0.82 -6.77 8.28
C PHE A 93 -0.46 -8.25 8.23
N TYR A 94 0.38 -8.67 7.29
CA TYR A 94 0.80 -10.06 7.13
C TYR A 94 1.51 -10.59 8.38
N HIS A 95 2.37 -9.79 9.02
CA HIS A 95 3.08 -10.19 10.24
C HIS A 95 2.18 -10.27 11.49
N LEU A 96 0.95 -9.75 11.41
CA LEU A 96 -0.04 -9.87 12.48
C LEU A 96 -0.94 -11.10 12.31
N LEU A 97 -0.95 -11.68 11.11
CA LEU A 97 -1.74 -12.88 10.85
C LEU A 97 -1.03 -14.08 11.46
N PRO A 98 -1.76 -14.93 12.20
CA PRO A 98 -1.23 -16.21 12.63
C PRO A 98 -0.80 -17.07 11.44
N PRO A 99 0.25 -17.91 11.59
CA PRO A 99 0.84 -18.64 10.46
C PRO A 99 -0.16 -19.47 9.65
N GLU A 100 -1.12 -20.12 10.32
CA GLU A 100 -2.13 -20.95 9.66
C GLU A 100 -3.11 -20.14 8.79
N ILE A 101 -3.41 -18.89 9.16
CA ILE A 101 -4.27 -17.97 8.41
C ILE A 101 -3.50 -17.29 7.28
N ALA A 102 -2.22 -16.99 7.50
CA ALA A 102 -1.35 -16.39 6.50
C ALA A 102 -0.97 -17.36 5.36
N GLY A 103 -1.01 -18.66 5.65
CA GLY A 103 -0.72 -19.76 4.72
C GLY A 103 -1.92 -20.21 3.88
N ALA A 104 -1.73 -21.31 3.14
CA ALA A 104 -2.79 -21.94 2.36
C ALA A 104 -3.52 -23.04 3.15
N ASP A 105 -3.09 -23.31 4.37
CA ASP A 105 -3.44 -24.49 5.17
C ASP A 105 -4.92 -24.50 5.56
N VAL A 106 -5.41 -23.45 6.20
CA VAL A 106 -6.84 -23.33 6.55
C VAL A 106 -7.73 -23.31 5.32
N THR A 107 -7.26 -22.70 4.23
CA THR A 107 -8.00 -22.67 2.95
C THR A 107 -8.15 -24.06 2.36
N ALA A 108 -7.10 -24.88 2.41
CA ALA A 108 -7.14 -26.26 1.93
C ALA A 108 -8.06 -27.13 2.80
N ARG A 109 -7.97 -27.01 4.14
CA ARG A 109 -8.80 -27.77 5.08
C ARG A 109 -10.28 -27.44 4.92
N TRP A 110 -10.64 -26.17 4.78
CA TRP A 110 -12.02 -25.76 4.50
C TRP A 110 -12.54 -26.23 3.14
N TRP A 111 -11.66 -26.42 2.17
CA TRP A 111 -12.07 -27.02 0.90
C TRP A 111 -12.44 -28.50 1.07
N VAL A 112 -11.72 -29.26 1.90
CA VAL A 112 -12.08 -30.66 2.20
C VAL A 112 -13.48 -30.74 2.79
N ILE A 113 -13.79 -29.89 3.78
CA ILE A 113 -15.13 -29.83 4.38
C ILE A 113 -16.18 -29.53 3.30
N GLN A 114 -15.91 -28.59 2.39
CA GLN A 114 -16.84 -28.29 1.29
C GLN A 114 -17.04 -29.48 0.33
N GLN A 115 -16.02 -30.31 0.09
CA GLN A 115 -16.19 -31.54 -0.69
C GLN A 115 -17.02 -32.57 0.06
N ASP A 116 -16.74 -32.79 1.35
CA ASP A 116 -17.49 -33.73 2.16
C ASP A 116 -18.97 -33.31 2.23
N VAL A 117 -19.27 -32.02 2.34
CA VAL A 117 -20.64 -31.49 2.24
C VAL A 117 -21.24 -31.76 0.86
N ALA A 118 -20.51 -31.49 -0.23
CA ALA A 118 -21.00 -31.72 -1.60
C ALA A 118 -21.30 -33.20 -1.88
N GLU A 119 -20.59 -34.11 -1.22
CA GLU A 119 -20.77 -35.57 -1.32
C GLU A 119 -21.76 -36.13 -0.28
N GLY A 120 -22.34 -35.28 0.58
CA GLY A 120 -23.25 -35.71 1.63
C GLY A 120 -22.59 -36.44 2.81
N ARG A 121 -21.28 -36.31 2.96
CA ARG A 121 -20.44 -36.89 4.04
C ARG A 121 -20.26 -35.97 5.24
N ALA A 122 -20.62 -34.69 5.14
CA ALA A 122 -20.56 -33.70 6.21
C ALA A 122 -21.80 -32.79 6.24
N ASP A 123 -22.07 -32.19 7.40
CA ASP A 123 -23.16 -31.24 7.59
C ASP A 123 -22.72 -29.85 7.07
N PRO A 124 -23.58 -29.09 6.36
CA PRO A 124 -23.22 -27.76 5.86
C PRO A 124 -22.70 -26.80 6.94
N ASN A 125 -23.12 -26.97 8.19
CA ASN A 125 -22.65 -26.13 9.30
C ASN A 125 -21.27 -26.56 9.82
N ASP A 126 -20.70 -27.70 9.40
CA ASP A 126 -19.33 -28.11 9.77
C ASP A 126 -18.29 -27.09 9.29
N LEU A 127 -18.51 -26.52 8.09
CA LEU A 127 -17.65 -25.45 7.59
C LEU A 127 -17.72 -24.22 8.49
N GLU A 128 -18.94 -23.78 8.83
CA GLU A 128 -19.14 -22.62 9.70
C GLU A 128 -18.52 -22.84 11.08
N ARG A 129 -18.74 -24.02 11.68
CA ARG A 129 -18.12 -24.41 12.96
C ARG A 129 -16.61 -24.31 12.89
N SER A 130 -15.99 -24.87 11.84
CA SER A 130 -14.55 -24.83 11.64
C SER A 130 -14.02 -23.41 11.45
N VAL A 131 -14.73 -22.55 10.72
CA VAL A 131 -14.35 -21.13 10.60
C VAL A 131 -14.33 -20.47 11.97
N VAL A 132 -15.43 -20.60 12.74
CA VAL A 132 -15.54 -19.99 14.06
C VAL A 132 -14.47 -20.49 15.02
N GLU A 133 -14.15 -21.78 14.99
CA GLU A 133 -13.10 -22.38 15.81
C GLU A 133 -11.72 -21.77 15.54
N VAL A 134 -11.31 -21.69 14.26
CA VAL A 134 -10.03 -21.06 13.86
C VAL A 134 -9.95 -19.62 14.38
N PHE A 135 -11.02 -18.83 14.21
CA PHE A 135 -11.03 -17.45 14.69
C PHE A 135 -10.98 -17.35 16.22
N ARG A 136 -11.74 -18.19 16.94
CA ARG A 136 -11.73 -18.21 18.41
C ARG A 136 -10.39 -18.61 18.98
N GLY A 137 -9.69 -19.54 18.34
CA GLY A 137 -8.34 -19.95 18.74
C GLY A 137 -7.30 -18.83 18.61
N HIS A 138 -7.61 -17.77 17.87
CA HIS A 138 -6.67 -16.69 17.56
C HIS A 138 -7.13 -15.32 18.08
N GLN A 139 -8.35 -15.19 18.59
CA GLN A 139 -8.93 -13.90 18.99
C GLN A 139 -8.12 -13.16 20.07
N ASP A 140 -7.49 -13.90 20.98
CA ASP A 140 -6.75 -13.34 22.13
C ASP A 140 -5.27 -13.09 21.83
N THR A 141 -4.75 -13.66 20.75
CA THR A 141 -3.31 -13.65 20.41
C THR A 141 -3.02 -12.93 19.10
N ALA A 142 -3.94 -13.00 18.14
CA ALA A 142 -3.89 -12.16 16.96
C ALA A 142 -4.13 -10.71 17.41
N TYR A 143 -3.26 -9.81 16.97
CA TYR A 143 -3.40 -8.35 17.11
C TYR A 143 -2.97 -7.72 18.46
N VAL A 144 -2.42 -8.45 19.43
CA VAL A 144 -1.86 -7.83 20.65
C VAL A 144 -0.67 -6.91 20.28
N GLY A 145 -0.77 -5.62 20.59
CA GLY A 145 0.26 -4.62 20.26
C GLY A 145 0.34 -4.21 18.79
N ALA A 146 -0.66 -4.58 17.99
CA ALA A 146 -0.66 -4.39 16.55
C ALA A 146 -1.05 -2.96 16.12
N HIS A 147 -0.10 -2.22 15.54
CA HIS A 147 -0.38 -0.95 14.88
C HIS A 147 -0.24 -1.10 13.36
N ILE A 148 -1.37 -1.29 12.66
CA ILE A 148 -1.44 -1.14 11.19
C ILE A 148 -1.61 0.36 10.87
N GLY A 149 -0.65 1.15 11.33
CA GLY A 149 -0.45 2.50 10.85
C GLY A 149 0.39 2.43 9.60
N SER A 150 0.01 3.16 8.55
CA SER A 150 1.00 3.51 7.54
C SER A 150 2.11 4.30 8.25
N ASP A 151 3.36 3.84 8.18
CA ASP A 151 4.59 4.60 8.49
C ASP A 151 4.68 5.81 7.57
N ARG A 152 3.71 6.72 7.69
CA ARG A 152 3.75 7.99 7.00
C ARG A 152 4.75 8.82 7.80
N PRO A 153 5.82 9.31 7.17
CA PRO A 153 6.80 10.10 7.87
C PRO A 153 6.09 11.28 8.55
N VAL A 154 6.29 11.36 9.86
CA VAL A 154 5.85 12.51 10.66
C VAL A 154 6.76 13.68 10.29
N VAL A 155 6.17 14.75 9.78
CA VAL A 155 6.90 15.94 9.32
C VAL A 155 6.88 17.07 10.35
N GLY A 156 6.02 17.00 11.37
CA GLY A 156 5.94 18.00 12.43
C GLY A 156 4.64 17.89 13.22
N LYS A 157 4.40 18.86 14.11
CA LYS A 157 3.19 18.94 14.93
C LYS A 157 2.13 19.85 14.28
N CYS A 158 0.87 19.48 14.43
CA CYS A 158 -0.27 20.20 13.88
C CYS A 158 -0.45 21.53 14.59
N PRO A 159 -0.57 22.66 13.87
CA PRO A 159 -0.77 23.97 14.50
C PRO A 159 -2.16 24.13 15.15
N LEU A 160 -3.15 23.31 14.75
CA LEU A 160 -4.52 23.38 15.27
C LEU A 160 -4.74 22.55 16.54
N CYS A 161 -4.15 21.35 16.62
CA CYS A 161 -4.44 20.40 17.70
C CYS A 161 -3.20 19.73 18.32
N GLY A 162 -1.99 20.08 17.87
CA GLY A 162 -0.74 19.53 18.41
C GLY A 162 -0.42 18.07 18.03
N GLN A 163 -1.36 17.34 17.42
CA GLN A 163 -1.14 15.97 16.93
C GLN A 163 -0.18 15.94 15.75
N ASP A 164 0.33 14.76 15.40
CA ASP A 164 1.30 14.62 14.30
C ASP A 164 0.72 15.03 12.94
N VAL A 165 1.56 15.61 12.09
CA VAL A 165 1.28 15.85 10.68
C VAL A 165 2.07 14.85 9.85
N VAL A 166 1.36 14.14 8.99
CA VAL A 166 1.89 13.03 8.19
C VAL A 166 1.68 13.26 6.70
N LYS A 167 2.58 12.74 5.87
CA LYS A 167 2.44 12.82 4.40
C LYS A 167 1.34 11.88 3.90
N SER A 168 0.41 12.40 3.11
CA SER A 168 -0.70 11.68 2.49
C SER A 168 -0.80 12.04 1.00
N GLY A 169 -0.16 11.23 0.14
CA GLY A 169 -0.03 11.53 -1.28
C GLY A 169 0.78 12.81 -1.50
N SER A 170 0.16 13.85 -2.09
CA SER A 170 0.78 15.16 -2.30
C SER A 170 0.43 16.22 -1.25
N VAL A 171 -0.28 15.83 -0.19
CA VAL A 171 -0.78 16.73 0.86
C VAL A 171 -0.22 16.24 2.20
N TYR A 172 0.03 17.15 3.15
CA TYR A 172 0.36 16.77 4.52
C TYR A 172 -0.89 16.97 5.38
N THR A 173 -1.35 15.93 6.07
CA THR A 173 -2.59 15.94 6.85
C THR A 173 -2.28 15.70 8.31
N CYS A 174 -3.05 16.31 9.20
CA CYS A 174 -3.02 15.92 10.60
C CYS A 174 -3.47 14.45 10.75
N SER A 175 -2.80 13.71 11.62
CA SER A 175 -3.07 12.30 11.94
C SER A 175 -4.42 12.08 12.63
N SER A 176 -4.98 13.12 13.25
CA SER A 176 -6.32 13.10 13.83
C SER A 176 -7.45 13.06 12.79
N ASN A 177 -7.18 13.45 11.54
CA ASN A 177 -8.22 13.51 10.51
C ASN A 177 -8.68 12.09 10.13
N ARG A 178 -9.99 11.91 10.03
CA ARG A 178 -10.66 10.73 9.49
C ARG A 178 -11.54 11.16 8.33
N ASN A 179 -11.39 10.51 7.18
CA ASN A 179 -12.23 10.75 6.02
C ASN A 179 -12.90 9.45 5.60
N GLU A 180 -14.15 9.57 5.17
CA GLU A 180 -14.96 8.46 4.65
C GLU A 180 -15.40 8.76 3.23
N ARG A 181 -15.40 7.72 2.40
CA ARG A 181 -15.89 7.81 1.02
C ARG A 181 -17.41 7.71 1.04
N GLN A 182 -18.07 8.68 0.44
CA GLN A 182 -19.51 8.76 0.30
C GLN A 182 -19.97 7.91 -0.90
N GLU A 183 -21.28 7.64 -0.99
CA GLU A 183 -21.89 6.86 -2.06
C GLU A 183 -21.66 7.48 -3.45
N ASP A 184 -21.61 8.82 -3.53
CA ASP A 184 -21.29 9.58 -4.75
C ASP A 184 -19.80 9.52 -5.14
N GLY A 185 -18.98 8.79 -4.38
CA GLY A 185 -17.55 8.62 -4.60
C GLY A 185 -16.68 9.75 -4.03
N THR A 186 -17.26 10.81 -3.45
CA THR A 186 -16.53 11.91 -2.82
C THR A 186 -15.95 11.52 -1.46
N TRP A 187 -14.91 12.21 -1.01
CA TRP A 187 -14.32 12.01 0.32
C TRP A 187 -14.77 13.13 1.26
N LYS A 188 -15.44 12.76 2.35
CA LYS A 188 -15.86 13.69 3.39
C LYS A 188 -15.05 13.47 4.66
N GLN A 189 -14.61 14.56 5.30
CA GLN A 189 -14.00 14.45 6.61
C GLN A 189 -15.09 14.25 7.66
N VAL A 190 -14.97 13.19 8.47
CA VAL A 190 -15.96 12.81 9.48
C VAL A 190 -15.48 13.08 10.91
N ALA A 191 -14.16 13.15 11.12
CA ALA A 191 -13.57 13.49 12.41
C ALA A 191 -12.18 14.15 12.26
N GLY A 192 -11.69 14.73 13.36
CA GLY A 192 -10.38 15.37 13.46
C GLY A 192 -10.38 16.88 13.22
N CYS A 193 -9.22 17.51 13.41
CA CYS A 193 -9.10 18.98 13.42
C CYS A 193 -9.22 19.65 12.04
N GLY A 194 -9.17 18.90 10.94
CA GLY A 194 -9.28 19.45 9.58
C GLY A 194 -8.00 19.97 8.97
N PHE A 195 -6.89 20.00 9.70
CA PHE A 195 -5.64 20.55 9.19
C PHE A 195 -5.11 19.73 8.00
N LYS A 196 -4.95 20.40 6.86
CA LYS A 196 -4.34 19.88 5.63
C LYS A 196 -3.44 20.97 5.04
N LEU A 197 -2.16 20.67 4.89
CA LEU A 197 -1.19 21.52 4.21
C LEU A 197 -1.09 21.09 2.74
N PHE A 198 -1.76 21.87 1.90
CA PHE A 198 -1.69 21.74 0.44
C PHE A 198 -0.46 22.44 -0.12
N GLY A 199 -0.12 22.10 -1.36
CA GLY A 199 0.86 22.86 -2.13
C GLY A 199 0.44 24.31 -2.33
N PHE A 200 1.41 25.19 -2.57
CA PHE A 200 1.17 26.60 -2.84
C PHE A 200 1.59 26.97 -4.26
N CYS A 201 0.79 27.80 -4.92
CA CYS A 201 1.07 28.27 -6.29
C CYS A 201 1.36 27.12 -7.29
N GLY A 202 0.55 26.04 -7.22
CA GLY A 202 0.71 24.87 -8.07
C GLY A 202 1.94 24.00 -7.76
N LYS A 203 2.74 24.36 -6.75
CA LYS A 203 3.93 23.59 -6.33
C LYS A 203 3.63 22.77 -5.09
N LYS A 204 4.07 21.51 -5.10
CA LYS A 204 4.01 20.61 -3.94
C LYS A 204 5.18 20.90 -3.00
N PHE A 205 4.94 20.80 -1.69
CA PHE A 205 6.01 20.91 -0.71
C PHE A 205 6.75 19.58 -0.55
N THR A 206 8.08 19.64 -0.42
CA THR A 206 8.88 18.51 0.06
C THR A 206 8.69 18.31 1.57
N GLU A 207 9.07 17.14 2.09
CA GLU A 207 8.93 16.85 3.53
C GLU A 207 9.71 17.84 4.39
N ARG A 208 10.91 18.22 3.94
CA ARG A 208 11.74 19.26 4.58
C ARG A 208 11.04 20.62 4.59
N GLN A 209 10.40 21.01 3.49
CA GLN A 209 9.65 22.28 3.41
C GLN A 209 8.42 22.25 4.31
N ALA A 210 7.66 21.15 4.33
CA ALA A 210 6.52 20.99 5.21
C ALA A 210 6.95 21.09 6.70
N SER A 211 8.03 20.41 7.08
CA SER A 211 8.59 20.48 8.43
C SER A 211 9.06 21.89 8.82
N ALA A 212 9.69 22.60 7.88
CA ALA A 212 10.07 24.00 8.08
C ALA A 212 8.84 24.89 8.33
N LEU A 213 7.78 24.74 7.53
CA LEU A 213 6.54 25.50 7.70
C LEU A 213 5.86 25.21 9.05
N LEU A 214 5.78 23.94 9.45
CA LEU A 214 5.18 23.53 10.72
C LEU A 214 5.98 23.99 11.95
N SER A 215 7.29 24.20 11.80
CA SER A 215 8.15 24.81 12.84
C SER A 215 8.15 26.34 12.81
N GLY A 216 7.29 26.97 12.01
CA GLY A 216 7.15 28.42 11.92
C GLY A 216 8.18 29.12 11.02
N LYS A 217 9.04 28.36 10.33
CA LYS A 217 10.01 28.92 9.39
C LYS A 217 9.35 29.30 8.06
N GLN A 218 9.97 30.24 7.37
CA GLN A 218 9.55 30.65 6.02
C GLN A 218 10.22 29.77 4.97
N VAL A 219 9.47 29.38 3.94
CA VAL A 219 9.98 28.58 2.81
C VAL A 219 10.01 29.44 1.54
N PRO A 220 11.17 29.62 0.89
CA PRO A 220 11.25 30.33 -0.38
C PRO A 220 10.70 29.46 -1.51
N LEU A 221 9.84 30.05 -2.33
CA LEU A 221 9.28 29.50 -3.55
C LEU A 221 9.64 30.41 -4.72
N LYS A 222 10.36 29.86 -5.70
CA LYS A 222 10.72 30.57 -6.92
C LYS A 222 9.74 30.22 -8.04
N GLY A 223 9.50 31.13 -8.98
CA GLY A 223 8.73 30.86 -10.19
C GLY A 223 7.24 30.56 -9.92
N CYS A 224 6.65 31.23 -8.95
CA CYS A 224 5.22 31.24 -8.69
C CYS A 224 4.49 32.03 -9.78
N LYS A 225 3.33 31.56 -10.27
CA LYS A 225 2.50 32.27 -11.25
C LYS A 225 1.30 32.93 -10.56
N SER A 226 1.08 34.21 -10.86
CA SER A 226 -0.11 34.94 -10.39
C SER A 226 -1.34 34.57 -11.22
N LYS A 227 -2.54 34.94 -10.73
CA LYS A 227 -3.79 34.81 -11.51
C LYS A 227 -3.72 35.57 -12.85
N ALA A 228 -2.92 36.63 -12.92
CA ALA A 228 -2.68 37.41 -14.13
C ALA A 228 -1.54 36.84 -15.01
N GLY A 229 -1.05 35.62 -14.75
CA GLY A 229 -0.03 34.94 -15.55
C GLY A 229 1.41 35.40 -15.32
N LYS A 230 1.64 36.40 -14.45
CA LYS A 230 3.00 36.92 -14.17
C LYS A 230 3.74 36.02 -13.20
N THR A 231 5.02 35.79 -13.47
CA THR A 231 5.90 34.99 -12.60
C THR A 231 6.50 35.87 -11.51
N PHE A 232 6.55 35.36 -10.28
CA PHE A 232 7.16 36.00 -9.12
C PHE A 232 7.83 34.98 -8.20
N ASP A 233 8.75 35.46 -7.38
CA ASP A 233 9.34 34.69 -6.28
C ASP A 233 8.74 35.20 -4.96
N CYS A 234 8.45 34.29 -4.04
CA CYS A 234 7.93 34.65 -2.71
C CYS A 234 8.50 33.73 -1.64
N LYS A 235 8.37 34.14 -0.38
CA LYS A 235 8.49 33.24 0.76
C LYS A 235 7.09 32.92 1.24
N VAL A 236 6.87 31.73 1.79
CA VAL A 236 5.58 31.37 2.38
C VAL A 236 5.77 31.02 3.84
N ARG A 237 4.84 31.45 4.68
CA ARG A 237 4.76 31.10 6.11
C ARG A 237 3.41 30.44 6.39
N LEU A 238 3.42 29.48 7.31
CA LEU A 238 2.19 28.88 7.84
C LEU A 238 1.68 29.71 9.03
N LYS A 239 0.42 30.14 8.97
CA LYS A 239 -0.28 30.80 10.07
C LYS A 239 -0.77 29.77 11.10
N LYS A 240 -1.07 30.22 12.32
CA LYS A 240 -1.60 29.37 13.38
C LYS A 240 -2.96 28.75 13.04
N ASP A 241 -3.76 29.42 12.20
CA ASP A 241 -5.03 28.90 11.68
C ASP A 241 -4.86 27.83 10.58
N GLY A 242 -3.62 27.51 10.21
CA GLY A 242 -3.27 26.53 9.19
C GLY A 242 -3.28 27.05 7.75
N SER A 243 -3.54 28.34 7.52
CA SER A 243 -3.47 28.97 6.21
C SER A 243 -2.04 29.38 5.83
N LEU A 244 -1.77 29.46 4.52
CA LEU A 244 -0.46 29.86 4.00
C LEU A 244 -0.47 31.34 3.60
N GLU A 245 0.50 32.09 4.11
CA GLU A 245 0.70 33.50 3.83
C GLU A 245 1.92 33.71 2.93
N PRO A 246 1.75 34.27 1.71
CA PRO A 246 2.88 34.69 0.90
C PRO A 246 3.47 35.99 1.45
N ILE A 247 4.79 36.02 1.57
CA ILE A 247 5.61 37.16 1.98
C ILE A 247 6.47 37.53 0.77
N PHE A 248 6.35 38.78 0.36
CA PHE A 248 7.13 39.34 -0.74
C PHE A 248 8.20 40.25 -0.15
N ASP A 249 9.46 40.02 -0.52
CA ASP A 249 10.51 40.98 -0.19
C ASP A 249 10.24 42.24 -1.01
N SER A 250 9.87 43.34 -0.35
CA SER A 250 9.59 44.62 -0.98
C SER A 250 10.88 45.27 -1.48
N ARG A 251 11.42 44.80 -2.61
CA ARG A 251 12.31 45.58 -3.47
C ARG A 251 12.01 45.27 -4.94
N PRO A 252 11.50 46.24 -5.71
CA PRO A 252 11.60 46.13 -7.16
C PRO A 252 13.09 46.19 -7.52
N LYS A 253 13.63 45.15 -8.16
CA LYS A 253 14.89 45.29 -8.90
C LYS A 253 14.61 46.16 -10.11
N GLY A 254 14.70 47.48 -9.92
CA GLY A 254 14.77 48.42 -11.02
C GLY A 254 15.94 48.03 -11.92
N ARG A 255 15.66 47.74 -13.19
CA ARG A 255 16.68 47.64 -14.24
C ARG A 255 17.40 48.99 -14.28
N SER A 256 18.65 49.04 -13.83
CA SER A 256 19.55 50.15 -14.17
C SER A 256 19.74 50.12 -15.69
N GLY A 257 19.10 51.07 -16.38
CA GLY A 257 19.35 51.30 -17.80
C GLY A 257 20.83 51.58 -18.00
N LYS A 258 21.48 50.79 -18.86
CA LYS A 258 22.78 51.18 -19.41
C LYS A 258 22.56 52.43 -20.24
N ALA A 259 23.08 53.56 -19.75
CA ALA A 259 23.21 54.78 -20.53
C ALA A 259 24.07 54.47 -21.77
N ARG A 260 23.56 54.84 -22.94
CA ARG A 260 24.34 54.96 -24.17
C ARG A 260 25.41 56.03 -23.95
N ARG A 261 26.65 55.70 -24.29
CA ARG A 261 27.64 56.62 -24.83
C ARG A 261 28.12 56.03 -26.15
#